data_AF-A0A661UNP4-F1
#
_entry.id   AF-A0A661UNP4-F1
#
_cell.length_a   1.000
_cell.length_b   1.000
_cell.length_c   1.000
_cell.angle_alpha   90.00
_cell.angle_beta   90.00
_cell.angle_gamma   90.00
#
_symmetry.space_group_name_H-M   'P 1'
#
loop_
_entity.id
_entity.type
_entity.pdbx_description
1 polymer ?
#
loop_
_entity_poly.entity_id
_entity_poly.type
_entity_poly.pdbx_seq_one_letter_code
_entity_poly.pdbx_strand_id
1 'polypeptide(L)'
;DSYKDRVFTTNNVGFDGLKHIADAEKGKAKDFSAVIELAKTLPSPTEIETGTIVGGFAHEQVFALADKVVDAVKTGAIKKFVVMGGCDGRQKGRNYYTDFAEALPQDSVILTAGCAKFRYNKLDLGDIGGIPRVLDAGQCNDSYSLALIALKLKEVFELEDINDLPIVYNIAWYEQKAVTVLLALLYLGVKNIHLGPTLPAFLSPNVLKVLIENFNISPIGTVEGDIEKMIG
;
A
#
# COMPACT_ATOMS: atom_id res chain seq x y z
N ASP A 1 -17.62 -6.20 23.34
CA ASP A 1 -17.83 -7.00 24.57
C ASP A 1 -17.52 -8.47 24.41
N SER A 2 -18.11 -9.18 23.43
CA SER A 2 -17.97 -10.65 23.26
C SER A 2 -16.56 -11.24 23.11
N TYR A 3 -15.53 -10.41 22.90
CA TYR A 3 -14.14 -10.85 22.79
C TYR A 3 -13.17 -10.03 23.66
N LYS A 4 -13.71 -9.12 24.49
CA LYS A 4 -12.91 -8.13 25.24
C LYS A 4 -11.89 -8.80 26.18
N ASP A 5 -12.27 -9.92 26.77
CA ASP A 5 -11.50 -10.73 27.71
C ASP A 5 -10.26 -11.43 27.11
N ARG A 6 -10.24 -11.56 25.78
CA ARG A 6 -9.15 -12.16 24.99
C ARG A 6 -8.40 -11.18 24.10
N VAL A 7 -8.59 -9.87 24.28
CA VAL A 7 -7.74 -8.84 23.66
C VAL A 7 -6.61 -8.45 24.60
N PHE A 8 -5.39 -8.47 24.06
CA PHE A 8 -4.20 -7.97 24.73
C PHE A 8 -3.68 -6.74 23.98
N THR A 9 -3.28 -5.72 24.73
CA THR A 9 -2.59 -4.53 24.22
C THR A 9 -1.12 -4.57 24.64
N THR A 10 -0.24 -3.89 23.92
CA THR A 10 1.19 -3.78 24.28
C THR A 10 1.81 -2.56 23.58
N ASN A 11 2.98 -2.10 24.04
CA ASN A 11 3.60 -0.84 23.60
C ASN A 11 2.64 0.34 23.81
N ASN A 12 2.56 1.26 22.84
CA ASN A 12 1.71 2.43 22.88
C ASN A 12 0.20 2.15 22.68
N VAL A 13 -0.20 0.90 22.48
CA VAL A 13 -1.62 0.53 22.34
C VAL A 13 -2.24 0.38 23.72
N GLY A 14 -3.41 0.99 23.93
CA GLY A 14 -4.18 0.88 25.17
C GLY A 14 -5.67 1.09 24.95
N PHE A 15 -6.49 0.43 25.77
CA PHE A 15 -7.94 0.60 25.81
C PHE A 15 -8.45 0.17 27.19
N ASP A 16 -9.42 0.91 27.74
CA ASP A 16 -9.91 0.67 29.09
C ASP A 16 -10.56 -0.71 29.29
N GLY A 17 -10.13 -1.40 30.33
CA GLY A 17 -10.55 -2.76 30.65
C GLY A 17 -10.01 -3.84 29.71
N LEU A 18 -8.98 -3.58 28.89
CA LEU A 18 -8.22 -4.63 28.20
C LEU A 18 -6.97 -5.02 29.00
N LYS A 19 -6.55 -6.28 28.84
CA LYS A 19 -5.26 -6.73 29.38
C LYS A 19 -4.12 -6.01 28.66
N HIS A 20 -3.10 -5.58 29.38
CA HIS A 20 -1.91 -4.94 28.82
C HIS A 20 -0.66 -5.76 29.14
N ILE A 21 0.13 -6.06 28.10
CA ILE A 21 1.42 -6.72 28.20
C ILE A 21 2.47 -5.62 28.30
N ALA A 22 3.04 -5.48 29.51
CA ALA A 22 4.04 -4.49 29.82
C ALA A 22 5.27 -4.61 28.92
N ASP A 23 6.03 -3.51 28.83
CA ASP A 23 7.33 -3.55 28.18
C ASP A 23 8.28 -4.46 28.93
N ALA A 24 9.17 -5.10 28.16
CA ALA A 24 10.21 -5.93 28.73
C ALA A 24 11.25 -5.05 29.43
N GLU A 25 11.86 -5.58 30.49
CA GLU A 25 13.10 -5.00 31.00
C GLU A 25 14.16 -4.97 29.90
N LYS A 26 15.07 -3.99 29.97
CA LYS A 26 16.13 -3.82 28.98
C LYS A 26 16.91 -5.13 28.77
N GLY A 27 16.96 -5.61 27.54
CA GLY A 27 17.66 -6.85 27.17
C GLY A 27 16.86 -8.13 27.38
N LYS A 28 15.60 -8.06 27.81
CA LYS A 28 14.69 -9.20 27.93
C LYS A 28 13.59 -9.15 26.88
N ALA A 29 12.94 -10.30 26.64
CA ALA A 29 11.74 -10.39 25.83
C ALA A 29 10.48 -10.05 26.64
N LYS A 30 9.42 -9.64 25.96
CA LYS A 30 8.09 -9.47 26.58
C LYS A 30 7.55 -10.82 27.05
N ASP A 31 6.84 -10.82 28.16
CA ASP A 31 6.17 -12.01 28.67
C ASP A 31 4.79 -12.18 28.01
N PHE A 32 4.68 -13.19 27.14
CA PHE A 32 3.43 -13.58 26.48
C PHE A 32 2.77 -14.82 27.12
N SER A 33 3.23 -15.28 28.29
CA SER A 33 2.73 -16.49 28.97
C SER A 33 1.20 -16.47 29.14
N ALA A 34 0.63 -15.35 29.59
CA ALA A 34 -0.81 -15.19 29.76
C ALA A 34 -1.61 -15.29 28.44
N VAL A 35 -1.02 -14.88 27.31
CA VAL A 35 -1.65 -15.03 25.98
C VAL A 35 -1.67 -16.50 25.58
N ILE A 36 -0.56 -17.20 25.79
CA ILE A 36 -0.39 -18.62 25.45
C ILE A 36 -1.33 -19.49 26.28
N GLU A 37 -1.41 -19.28 27.60
CA GLU A 37 -2.29 -20.05 28.47
C GLU A 37 -3.77 -19.81 28.13
N LEU A 38 -4.16 -18.58 27.80
CA LEU A 38 -5.52 -18.31 27.33
C LEU A 38 -5.78 -19.00 25.98
N ALA A 39 -4.85 -18.95 25.03
CA ALA A 39 -5.03 -19.55 23.72
C ALA A 39 -5.31 -21.07 23.79
N LYS A 40 -4.69 -21.78 24.75
CA LYS A 40 -4.91 -23.21 24.98
C LYS A 40 -6.34 -23.56 25.42
N THR A 41 -7.10 -22.61 25.98
CA THR A 41 -8.48 -22.82 26.40
C THR A 41 -9.50 -22.46 25.31
N LEU A 42 -9.06 -21.91 24.19
CA LEU A 42 -9.93 -21.42 23.13
C LEU A 42 -10.12 -22.46 22.01
N PRO A 43 -11.27 -22.45 21.32
CA PRO A 43 -11.44 -23.24 20.11
C PRO A 43 -10.48 -22.75 19.02
N SER A 44 -10.19 -23.63 18.06
CA SER A 44 -9.47 -23.23 16.84
C SER A 44 -10.26 -22.16 16.07
N PRO A 45 -9.59 -21.28 15.30
CA PRO A 45 -10.27 -20.29 14.47
C PRO A 45 -11.27 -20.93 13.50
N THR A 46 -12.46 -20.33 13.37
CA THR A 46 -13.41 -20.68 12.32
C THR A 46 -12.88 -20.18 10.98
N GLU A 47 -12.80 -21.07 9.98
CA GLU A 47 -12.40 -20.70 8.63
C GLU A 47 -13.39 -19.71 8.00
N ILE A 48 -12.87 -18.67 7.35
CA ILE A 48 -13.66 -17.64 6.66
C ILE A 48 -13.41 -17.61 5.15
N GLU A 49 -12.29 -18.19 4.70
CA GLU A 49 -11.86 -18.26 3.30
C GLU A 49 -10.77 -19.33 3.15
N THR A 50 -10.56 -19.80 1.92
CA THR A 50 -9.46 -20.71 1.55
C THR A 50 -8.67 -20.11 0.38
N GLY A 51 -7.41 -20.54 0.21
CA GLY A 51 -6.55 -20.08 -0.87
C GLY A 51 -5.22 -19.51 -0.37
N THR A 52 -4.57 -18.73 -1.23
CA THR A 52 -3.23 -18.16 -0.96
C THR A 52 -3.14 -16.74 -1.48
N ILE A 53 -2.37 -15.91 -0.79
CA ILE A 53 -2.01 -14.56 -1.24
C ILE A 53 -0.48 -14.55 -1.44
N VAL A 54 -0.04 -14.07 -2.59
CA VAL A 54 1.39 -13.92 -2.90
C VAL A 54 1.85 -12.52 -2.47
N GLY A 55 3.03 -12.42 -1.88
CA GLY A 55 3.66 -11.16 -1.47
C GLY A 55 5.15 -11.34 -1.20
N GLY A 56 5.80 -10.30 -0.68
CA GLY A 56 7.24 -10.32 -0.39
C GLY A 56 8.11 -9.62 -1.46
N PHE A 57 7.50 -8.75 -2.27
CA PHE A 57 8.19 -7.97 -3.31
C PHE A 57 8.76 -6.66 -2.76
N ALA A 58 9.51 -6.74 -1.65
CA ALA A 58 10.31 -5.63 -1.15
C ALA A 58 11.51 -5.35 -2.07
N HIS A 59 12.25 -4.26 -1.84
CA HIS A 59 13.27 -3.77 -2.78
C HIS A 59 14.30 -4.83 -3.19
N GLU A 60 14.87 -5.60 -2.26
CA GLU A 60 15.86 -6.65 -2.60
C GLU A 60 15.29 -7.72 -3.54
N GLN A 61 14.07 -8.18 -3.29
CA GLN A 61 13.42 -9.19 -4.12
C GLN A 61 13.10 -8.65 -5.52
N VAL A 62 12.69 -7.38 -5.63
CA VAL A 62 12.43 -6.75 -6.93
C VAL A 62 13.73 -6.45 -7.67
N PHE A 63 14.79 -6.05 -6.97
CA PHE A 63 16.11 -5.85 -7.56
C PHE A 63 16.70 -7.15 -8.10
N ALA A 64 16.52 -8.26 -7.38
CA ALA A 64 16.90 -9.58 -7.88
C ALA A 64 16.11 -10.01 -9.14
N LEU A 65 14.96 -9.40 -9.40
CA LEU A 65 14.13 -9.63 -10.58
C LEU A 65 14.22 -8.47 -11.60
N ALA A 66 15.14 -7.52 -11.42
CA ALA A 66 15.18 -6.28 -12.19
C ALA A 66 15.27 -6.53 -13.69
N ASP A 67 16.14 -7.44 -14.14
CA ASP A 67 16.29 -7.76 -15.57
C ASP A 67 14.95 -8.20 -16.19
N LYS A 68 14.22 -9.09 -15.49
CA LYS A 68 12.91 -9.58 -15.95
C LYS A 68 11.86 -8.46 -16.00
N VAL A 69 11.85 -7.58 -14.99
CA VAL A 69 10.92 -6.44 -14.93
C VAL A 69 11.24 -5.43 -16.04
N VAL A 70 12.52 -5.12 -16.24
CA VAL A 70 13.01 -4.19 -17.25
C VAL A 70 12.70 -4.71 -18.66
N ASP A 71 12.93 -6.00 -18.92
CA ASP A 71 12.59 -6.63 -20.19
C ASP A 71 11.08 -6.60 -20.46
N ALA A 72 10.26 -6.87 -19.44
CA ALA A 72 8.80 -6.80 -19.57
C ALA A 72 8.32 -5.38 -19.90
N VAL A 73 8.97 -4.34 -19.37
CA VAL A 73 8.68 -2.95 -19.72
C VAL A 73 9.17 -2.62 -21.14
N LYS A 74 10.41 -2.99 -21.49
CA LYS A 74 11.01 -2.71 -22.81
C LYS A 74 10.25 -3.40 -23.96
N THR A 75 9.72 -4.59 -23.72
CA THR A 75 8.91 -5.34 -24.70
C THR A 75 7.46 -4.85 -24.78
N GLY A 76 7.04 -3.96 -23.88
CA GLY A 76 5.66 -3.48 -23.78
C GLY A 76 4.68 -4.48 -23.16
N ALA A 77 5.18 -5.57 -22.57
CA ALA A 77 4.35 -6.53 -21.83
C ALA A 77 3.80 -5.90 -20.54
N ILE A 78 4.58 -5.04 -19.88
CA ILE A 78 4.12 -4.14 -18.83
C ILE A 78 4.16 -2.71 -19.37
N LYS A 79 2.99 -2.08 -19.52
CA LYS A 79 2.89 -0.70 -19.99
C LYS A 79 2.82 0.33 -18.88
N LYS A 80 2.24 -0.04 -17.73
CA LYS A 80 2.06 0.85 -16.59
C LYS A 80 2.23 0.09 -15.27
N PHE A 81 2.89 0.75 -14.33
CA PHE A 81 2.78 0.41 -12.92
C PHE A 81 1.79 1.37 -12.25
N VAL A 82 1.00 0.86 -11.33
CA VAL A 82 0.07 1.68 -10.53
C VAL A 82 0.39 1.46 -9.05
N VAL A 83 0.94 2.49 -8.42
CA VAL A 83 1.14 2.50 -6.97
C VAL A 83 -0.21 2.72 -6.30
N MET A 84 -0.77 1.63 -5.76
CA MET A 84 -2.03 1.62 -5.01
C MET A 84 -1.83 1.32 -3.52
N GLY A 85 -0.70 1.76 -2.96
CA GLY A 85 -0.38 1.56 -1.55
C GLY A 85 -1.15 2.45 -0.57
N GLY A 86 -0.78 2.35 0.71
CA GLY A 86 -1.23 3.20 1.80
C GLY A 86 -2.17 2.48 2.78
N CYS A 87 -3.23 3.16 3.21
CA CYS A 87 -4.07 2.71 4.32
C CYS A 87 -5.56 2.60 3.95
N ASP A 88 -6.16 1.46 4.30
CA ASP A 88 -7.59 1.20 4.15
C ASP A 88 -8.42 1.80 5.30
N GLY A 89 -9.75 1.86 5.11
CA GLY A 89 -10.71 2.36 6.07
C GLY A 89 -12.14 1.91 5.76
N ARG A 90 -13.12 2.44 6.51
CA ARG A 90 -14.50 1.93 6.51
C ARG A 90 -15.44 2.54 5.47
N GLN A 91 -15.09 3.69 4.90
CA GLN A 91 -15.98 4.44 4.02
C GLN A 91 -16.29 3.66 2.73
N LYS A 92 -17.56 3.60 2.33
CA LYS A 92 -18.00 2.91 1.09
C LYS A 92 -17.30 3.41 -0.18
N GLY A 93 -16.92 4.69 -0.21
CA GLY A 93 -16.17 5.28 -1.34
C GLY A 93 -14.83 4.59 -1.63
N ARG A 94 -14.33 3.72 -0.74
CA ARG A 94 -13.11 2.93 -0.97
C ARG A 94 -13.32 1.72 -1.88
N ASN A 95 -14.55 1.36 -2.20
CA ASN A 95 -14.83 0.35 -3.25
C ASN A 95 -14.24 0.79 -4.60
N TYR A 96 -14.09 2.10 -4.81
CA TYR A 96 -13.31 2.66 -5.91
C TYR A 96 -11.97 1.93 -6.14
N TYR A 97 -11.22 1.58 -5.09
CA TYR A 97 -9.92 0.92 -5.26
C TYR A 97 -10.03 -0.55 -5.68
N THR A 98 -11.12 -1.22 -5.33
CA THR A 98 -11.43 -2.57 -5.81
C THR A 98 -11.82 -2.50 -7.29
N ASP A 99 -12.81 -1.66 -7.60
CA ASP A 99 -13.34 -1.48 -8.95
C ASP A 99 -12.25 -0.97 -9.93
N PHE A 100 -11.38 -0.07 -9.48
CA PHE A 100 -10.23 0.42 -10.26
C PHE A 100 -9.23 -0.70 -10.55
N ALA A 101 -8.91 -1.55 -9.56
CA ALA A 101 -7.99 -2.66 -9.76
C ALA A 101 -8.53 -3.71 -10.76
N GLU A 102 -9.84 -3.98 -10.73
CA GLU A 102 -10.52 -4.86 -11.69
C GLU A 102 -10.57 -4.26 -13.10
N ALA A 103 -10.75 -2.93 -13.19
CA ALA A 103 -10.81 -2.21 -14.46
C ALA A 103 -9.44 -2.00 -15.13
N LEU A 104 -8.33 -2.24 -14.41
CA LEU A 104 -6.99 -2.04 -14.97
C LEU A 104 -6.73 -2.96 -16.17
N PRO A 105 -6.17 -2.43 -17.28
CA PRO A 105 -5.68 -3.24 -18.38
C PRO A 105 -4.77 -4.38 -17.93
N GLN A 106 -4.85 -5.51 -18.62
CA GLN A 106 -4.10 -6.73 -18.28
C GLN A 106 -2.58 -6.57 -18.45
N ASP A 107 -2.12 -5.49 -19.08
CA ASP A 107 -0.70 -5.10 -19.23
C ASP A 107 -0.25 -4.08 -18.14
N SER A 108 -1.04 -3.90 -17.09
CA SER A 108 -0.72 -3.06 -15.92
C SER A 108 -0.40 -3.90 -14.68
N VAL A 109 0.55 -3.42 -13.86
CA VAL A 109 0.96 -4.04 -12.59
C VAL A 109 0.71 -3.11 -11.41
N ILE A 110 0.04 -3.59 -10.38
CA ILE A 110 -0.19 -2.87 -9.13
C ILE A 110 1.03 -3.06 -8.21
N LEU A 111 1.59 -1.95 -7.75
CA LEU A 111 2.59 -1.90 -6.68
C LEU A 111 1.90 -1.49 -5.37
N THR A 112 2.01 -2.31 -4.32
CA THR A 112 1.32 -2.04 -3.06
C THR A 112 2.20 -2.22 -1.83
N ALA A 113 1.84 -1.47 -0.79
CA ALA A 113 2.41 -1.53 0.54
C ALA A 113 1.38 -0.96 1.53
N GLY A 114 1.22 -1.58 2.69
CA GLY A 114 0.22 -1.18 3.69
C GLY A 114 -1.17 -1.79 3.49
N CYS A 115 -2.09 -1.52 4.40
CA CYS A 115 -3.39 -2.22 4.44
C CYS A 115 -4.34 -1.85 3.30
N ALA A 116 -4.05 -0.82 2.48
CA ALA A 116 -4.80 -0.55 1.25
C ALA A 116 -4.90 -1.78 0.33
N LYS A 117 -3.89 -2.66 0.38
CA LYS A 117 -3.84 -3.92 -0.38
C LYS A 117 -5.08 -4.80 -0.23
N PHE A 118 -5.76 -4.76 0.91
CA PHE A 118 -6.91 -5.64 1.18
C PHE A 118 -8.13 -5.33 0.30
N ARG A 119 -8.09 -4.23 -0.46
CA ARG A 119 -9.10 -3.90 -1.47
C ARG A 119 -8.99 -4.73 -2.74
N TYR A 120 -7.83 -5.32 -3.03
CA TYR A 120 -7.59 -5.99 -4.32
C TYR A 120 -6.64 -7.20 -4.25
N ASN A 121 -5.95 -7.48 -3.14
CA ASN A 121 -4.99 -8.58 -3.04
C ASN A 121 -5.61 -10.00 -2.98
N LYS A 122 -6.94 -10.08 -2.99
CA LYS A 122 -7.72 -11.32 -3.07
C LYS A 122 -8.44 -11.48 -4.40
N LEU A 123 -8.25 -10.54 -5.33
CA LEU A 123 -8.79 -10.64 -6.68
C LEU A 123 -7.88 -11.54 -7.53
N ASP A 124 -8.48 -12.25 -8.47
CA ASP A 124 -7.73 -13.05 -9.45
C ASP A 124 -7.31 -12.15 -10.63
N LEU A 125 -6.24 -11.36 -10.39
CA LEU A 125 -5.72 -10.44 -11.39
C LEU A 125 -4.66 -11.08 -12.30
N GLY A 126 -4.24 -12.32 -12.06
CA GLY A 126 -3.26 -13.04 -12.86
C GLY A 126 -1.82 -12.52 -12.78
N ASP A 127 -1.04 -12.84 -13.80
CA ASP A 127 0.37 -12.49 -13.95
C ASP A 127 0.72 -12.07 -15.39
N ILE A 128 1.85 -11.37 -15.56
CA ILE A 128 2.41 -11.00 -16.84
C ILE A 128 3.77 -11.68 -16.96
N GLY A 129 3.87 -12.74 -17.77
CA GLY A 129 5.11 -13.48 -17.97
C GLY A 129 5.67 -14.08 -16.67
N GLY A 130 4.81 -14.49 -15.74
CA GLY A 130 5.17 -14.98 -14.42
C GLY A 130 5.52 -13.88 -13.40
N ILE A 131 5.20 -12.61 -13.66
CA ILE A 131 5.26 -11.52 -12.68
C ILE A 131 3.82 -11.27 -12.20
N PRO A 132 3.48 -11.50 -10.92
CA PRO A 132 2.12 -11.25 -10.44
C PRO A 132 1.67 -9.81 -10.70
N ARG A 133 0.41 -9.62 -11.11
CA ARG A 133 -0.13 -8.27 -11.36
C ARG A 133 -0.35 -7.46 -10.07
N VAL A 134 -0.18 -8.06 -8.90
CA VAL A 134 -0.10 -7.37 -7.60
C VAL A 134 1.22 -7.71 -6.93
N LEU A 135 2.10 -6.72 -6.82
CA LEU A 135 3.38 -6.84 -6.12
C LEU A 135 3.29 -6.18 -4.74
N ASP A 136 3.11 -7.01 -3.73
CA ASP A 136 3.04 -6.58 -2.33
C ASP A 136 4.43 -6.48 -1.69
N ALA A 137 4.88 -5.26 -1.45
CA ALA A 137 6.16 -4.95 -0.79
C ALA A 137 6.10 -5.07 0.75
N GLY A 138 4.91 -5.10 1.37
CA GLY A 138 4.76 -5.29 2.81
C GLY A 138 3.86 -4.27 3.52
N GLN A 139 4.29 -3.81 4.68
CA GLN A 139 3.59 -2.83 5.52
C GLN A 139 3.64 -1.42 4.91
N CYS A 140 2.95 -0.44 5.51
CA CYS A 140 2.95 0.94 4.99
C CYS A 140 4.35 1.59 4.98
N ASN A 141 5.25 1.18 5.87
CA ASN A 141 6.66 1.60 5.86
C ASN A 141 7.42 1.02 4.65
N ASP A 142 6.98 -0.09 4.08
CA ASP A 142 7.60 -0.69 2.89
C ASP A 142 7.23 0.07 1.59
N SER A 143 6.46 1.16 1.69
CA SER A 143 6.44 2.19 0.64
C SER A 143 7.84 2.74 0.34
N TYR A 144 8.77 2.63 1.29
CA TYR A 144 10.19 2.86 1.04
C TYR A 144 10.75 1.96 -0.07
N SER A 145 10.39 0.67 -0.08
CA SER A 145 10.78 -0.25 -1.15
C SER A 145 10.25 0.23 -2.51
N LEU A 146 9.00 0.70 -2.56
CA LEU A 146 8.40 1.19 -3.81
C LEU A 146 9.14 2.43 -4.35
N ALA A 147 9.56 3.33 -3.47
CA ALA A 147 10.38 4.48 -3.84
C ALA A 147 11.76 4.05 -4.37
N LEU A 148 12.42 3.08 -3.72
CA LEU A 148 13.70 2.54 -4.20
C LEU A 148 13.56 1.84 -5.56
N ILE A 149 12.46 1.11 -5.78
CA ILE A 149 12.16 0.47 -7.07
C ILE A 149 11.98 1.54 -8.15
N ALA A 150 11.21 2.59 -7.90
CA ALA A 150 11.04 3.69 -8.86
C ALA A 150 12.40 4.37 -9.17
N LEU A 151 13.22 4.68 -8.16
CA LEU A 151 14.55 5.25 -8.36
C LEU A 151 15.47 4.33 -9.18
N LYS A 152 15.39 3.01 -8.95
CA LYS A 152 16.17 2.06 -9.74
C LYS A 152 15.70 1.98 -11.19
N LEU A 153 14.39 2.01 -11.44
CA LEU A 153 13.86 2.06 -12.80
C LEU A 153 14.26 3.35 -13.51
N LYS A 154 14.22 4.50 -12.82
CA LYS A 154 14.70 5.79 -13.35
C LYS A 154 16.16 5.69 -13.80
N GLU A 155 17.02 5.06 -12.99
CA GLU A 155 18.43 4.81 -13.32
C GLU A 155 18.56 3.90 -14.55
N VAL A 156 17.85 2.77 -14.58
CA VAL A 156 17.96 1.78 -15.67
C VAL A 156 17.43 2.31 -17.00
N PHE A 157 16.42 3.17 -16.98
CA PHE A 157 15.88 3.84 -18.16
C PHE A 157 16.58 5.17 -18.48
N GLU A 158 17.61 5.54 -17.73
CA GLU A 158 18.38 6.77 -17.93
C GLU A 158 17.50 8.03 -17.99
N LEU A 159 16.46 8.06 -17.15
CA LEU A 159 15.51 9.18 -17.09
C LEU A 159 16.02 10.28 -16.15
N GLU A 160 15.85 11.54 -16.57
CA GLU A 160 16.22 12.70 -15.76
C GLU A 160 15.23 12.94 -14.61
N ASP A 161 13.93 12.77 -14.85
CA ASP A 161 12.87 12.94 -13.86
C ASP A 161 12.23 11.58 -13.48
N ILE A 162 11.96 11.38 -12.18
CA ILE A 162 11.25 10.17 -11.69
C ILE A 162 9.81 10.11 -12.23
N ASN A 163 9.23 11.26 -12.57
CA ASN A 163 7.87 11.38 -13.07
C ASN A 163 7.73 10.96 -14.55
N ASP A 164 8.85 10.76 -15.26
CA ASP A 164 8.86 10.26 -16.65
C ASP A 164 8.71 8.73 -16.72
N LEU A 165 8.78 8.04 -15.57
CA LEU A 165 8.52 6.61 -15.51
C LEU A 165 7.05 6.30 -15.84
N PRO A 166 6.75 5.10 -16.37
CA PRO A 166 5.39 4.64 -16.59
C PRO A 166 4.71 4.24 -15.26
N ILE A 167 4.78 5.09 -14.23
CA ILE A 167 4.22 4.88 -12.89
C ILE A 167 3.10 5.89 -12.64
N VAL A 168 1.95 5.38 -12.20
CA VAL A 168 0.82 6.16 -11.70
C VAL A 168 0.75 6.02 -10.19
N TYR A 169 0.40 7.10 -9.48
CA TYR A 169 0.21 7.08 -8.04
C TYR A 169 -1.28 7.30 -7.71
N ASN A 170 -1.97 6.24 -7.30
CA ASN A 170 -3.37 6.25 -6.87
C ASN A 170 -3.47 5.72 -5.42
N ILE A 171 -3.14 6.59 -4.46
CA ILE A 171 -2.84 6.25 -3.08
C ILE A 171 -4.07 6.40 -2.18
N ALA A 172 -4.34 5.39 -1.36
CA ALA A 172 -5.33 5.45 -0.29
C ALA A 172 -4.69 5.88 1.03
N TRP A 173 -5.29 6.80 1.78
CA TRP A 173 -4.79 7.18 3.11
C TRP A 173 -5.88 7.07 4.19
N TYR A 174 -5.46 7.00 5.46
CA TYR A 174 -6.39 6.96 6.60
C TYR A 174 -5.82 7.63 7.85
N GLU A 175 -4.59 7.29 8.25
CA GLU A 175 -3.95 7.80 9.47
C GLU A 175 -2.58 8.46 9.17
N GLN A 176 -1.84 8.82 10.22
CA GLN A 176 -0.70 9.75 10.13
C GLN A 176 0.57 9.12 9.54
N LYS A 177 0.75 7.79 9.55
CA LYS A 177 1.86 7.17 8.82
C LYS A 177 1.69 7.36 7.31
N ALA A 178 0.46 7.25 6.79
CA ALA A 178 0.20 7.55 5.38
C ALA A 178 0.53 9.02 5.01
N VAL A 179 0.31 9.96 5.93
CA VAL A 179 0.74 11.36 5.75
C VAL A 179 2.26 11.45 5.65
N THR A 180 3.00 10.73 6.48
CA THR A 180 4.47 10.71 6.43
C THR A 180 4.99 10.10 5.13
N VAL A 181 4.36 9.03 4.64
CA VAL A 181 4.67 8.43 3.33
C VAL A 181 4.42 9.43 2.19
N LEU A 182 3.28 10.12 2.22
CA LEU A 182 2.99 11.17 1.23
C LEU A 182 4.08 12.24 1.23
N LEU A 183 4.42 12.80 2.39
CA LEU A 183 5.46 13.83 2.49
C LEU A 183 6.83 13.34 2.00
N ALA A 184 7.17 12.07 2.24
CA ALA A 184 8.39 11.47 1.71
C ALA A 184 8.38 11.40 0.16
N LEU A 185 7.26 11.00 -0.46
CA LEU A 185 7.13 11.00 -1.92
C LEU A 185 7.24 12.41 -2.51
N LEU A 186 6.61 13.41 -1.88
CA LEU A 186 6.73 14.81 -2.29
C LEU A 186 8.18 15.31 -2.17
N TYR A 187 8.88 14.93 -1.10
CA TYR A 187 10.29 15.26 -0.92
C TYR A 187 11.17 14.63 -2.01
N LEU A 188 10.86 13.41 -2.44
CA LEU A 188 11.54 12.73 -3.55
C LEU A 188 11.16 13.30 -4.93
N GLY A 189 10.32 14.33 -4.99
CA GLY A 189 9.93 14.99 -6.23
C GLY A 189 8.82 14.29 -6.99
N VAL A 190 8.13 13.31 -6.40
CA VAL A 190 6.98 12.65 -7.04
C VAL A 190 5.82 13.63 -7.16
N LYS A 191 5.24 13.69 -8.37
CA LYS A 191 4.10 14.52 -8.74
C LYS A 191 2.93 13.66 -9.22
N ASN A 192 1.79 14.30 -9.47
CA ASN A 192 0.60 13.66 -10.05
C ASN A 192 0.00 12.56 -9.15
N ILE A 193 0.14 12.71 -7.84
CA ILE A 193 -0.42 11.78 -6.86
C ILE A 193 -1.93 12.01 -6.75
N HIS A 194 -2.70 10.97 -7.02
CA HIS A 194 -4.11 10.92 -6.70
C HIS A 194 -4.29 10.37 -5.29
N LEU A 195 -4.93 11.15 -4.43
CA LEU A 195 -5.05 10.86 -3.00
C LEU A 195 -6.52 10.74 -2.59
N GLY A 196 -6.89 9.60 -2.01
CA GLY A 196 -8.30 9.31 -1.68
C GLY A 196 -8.52 8.45 -0.43
N PRO A 197 -9.80 8.18 -0.10
CA PRO A 197 -10.99 8.51 -0.88
C PRO A 197 -11.43 9.98 -0.77
N THR A 198 -10.88 10.74 0.17
CA THR A 198 -11.09 12.19 0.32
C THR A 198 -9.76 12.86 0.62
N LEU A 199 -9.59 14.14 0.29
CA LEU A 199 -8.42 14.89 0.73
C LEU A 199 -8.43 15.11 2.26
N PRO A 200 -7.26 15.25 2.92
CA PRO A 200 -7.20 15.51 4.35
C PRO A 200 -7.86 16.83 4.76
N ALA A 201 -8.75 16.75 5.77
CA ALA A 201 -9.46 17.93 6.29
C ALA A 201 -8.55 18.97 6.96
N PHE A 202 -7.32 18.60 7.32
CA PHE A 202 -6.34 19.52 7.89
C PHE A 202 -5.63 20.40 6.84
N LEU A 203 -5.88 20.18 5.54
CA LEU A 203 -5.37 21.04 4.48
C LEU A 203 -6.28 22.26 4.35
N SER A 204 -5.78 23.43 4.73
CA SER A 204 -6.47 24.68 4.43
C SER A 204 -6.47 24.95 2.92
N PRO A 205 -7.39 25.79 2.40
CA PRO A 205 -7.44 26.09 0.97
C PRO A 205 -6.11 26.60 0.39
N ASN A 206 -5.37 27.42 1.15
CA ASN A 206 -4.08 27.94 0.71
C ASN A 206 -3.00 26.85 0.70
N VAL A 207 -2.99 25.95 1.69
CA VAL A 207 -2.04 24.83 1.71
C VAL A 207 -2.34 23.85 0.58
N LEU A 208 -3.63 23.54 0.34
CA LEU A 208 -4.03 22.69 -0.77
C LEU A 208 -3.61 23.29 -2.12
N LYS A 209 -3.78 24.61 -2.30
CA LYS A 209 -3.32 25.31 -3.50
C LYS A 209 -1.81 25.13 -3.74
N VAL A 210 -0.99 25.30 -2.70
CA VAL A 210 0.47 25.07 -2.80
C VAL A 210 0.80 23.63 -3.19
N LEU A 211 0.07 22.65 -2.66
CA LEU A 211 0.26 21.24 -3.02
C LEU A 211 -0.12 20.94 -4.47
N ILE A 212 -1.20 21.55 -4.97
CA ILE A 212 -1.62 21.44 -6.37
C ILE A 212 -0.58 22.12 -7.28
N GLU A 213 -0.18 23.35 -7.00
CA GLU A 213 0.74 24.13 -7.85
C GLU A 213 2.13 23.50 -7.95
N ASN A 214 2.65 22.93 -6.86
CA ASN A 214 4.01 22.39 -6.84
C ASN A 214 4.10 20.88 -7.17
N PHE A 215 3.08 20.10 -6.82
CA PHE A 215 3.12 18.64 -6.89
C PHE A 215 1.97 18.01 -7.70
N ASN A 216 1.00 18.82 -8.15
CA ASN A 216 -0.16 18.35 -8.89
C ASN A 216 -0.93 17.23 -8.15
N ILE A 217 -1.09 17.37 -6.82
CA ILE A 217 -1.94 16.46 -6.03
C ILE A 217 -3.40 16.61 -6.47
N SER A 218 -4.07 15.49 -6.70
CA SER A 218 -5.47 15.46 -7.13
C SER A 218 -6.32 14.55 -6.23
N PRO A 219 -7.60 14.86 -6.01
CA PRO A 219 -8.54 13.88 -5.47
C PRO A 219 -8.80 12.77 -6.50
N ILE A 220 -9.34 11.64 -6.05
CA ILE A 220 -9.91 10.62 -6.95
C ILE A 220 -11.22 11.13 -7.59
N GLY A 221 -11.53 10.63 -8.78
CA GLY A 221 -12.78 10.84 -9.51
C GLY A 221 -13.66 9.59 -9.57
N THR A 222 -14.27 9.33 -10.73
CA THR A 222 -14.92 8.04 -11.02
C THR A 222 -13.89 7.05 -11.55
N VAL A 223 -14.14 5.75 -11.40
CA VAL A 223 -13.22 4.71 -11.88
C VAL A 223 -12.95 4.87 -13.37
N GLU A 224 -13.99 5.06 -14.18
CA GLU A 224 -13.87 5.19 -15.64
C GLU A 224 -13.06 6.43 -16.03
N GLY A 225 -13.37 7.58 -15.41
CA GLY A 225 -12.68 8.83 -15.72
C GLY A 225 -11.23 8.84 -15.25
N ASP A 226 -10.94 8.11 -14.18
CA ASP A 226 -9.58 7.98 -13.66
C ASP A 226 -8.76 6.94 -14.42
N ILE A 227 -9.36 5.85 -14.90
CA ILE A 227 -8.71 4.93 -15.83
C ILE A 227 -8.34 5.67 -17.13
N GLU A 228 -9.27 6.46 -17.69
CA GLU A 228 -9.00 7.27 -18.90
C GLU A 228 -7.86 8.27 -18.68
N LYS A 229 -7.86 8.99 -17.54
CA LYS A 229 -6.83 10.01 -17.25
C LYS A 229 -5.47 9.46 -16.88
N MET A 230 -5.42 8.38 -16.11
CA MET A 230 -4.18 7.88 -15.51
C MET A 230 -3.52 6.79 -16.34
N ILE A 231 -4.33 5.98 -17.02
CA ILE A 231 -3.88 4.76 -17.72
C ILE A 231 -3.96 4.91 -19.24
N GLY A 232 -4.98 5.64 -19.73
CA GLY A 232 -5.23 5.90 -21.15
C GLY A 232 -4.19 6.76 -21.86
#